data_AF-A0A2G1YHQ2-F1
#
_entry.id   AF-A0A2G1YHQ2-F1
#
_cell.length_a   1.000
_cell.length_b   1.000
_cell.length_c   1.000
_cell.angle_alpha   90.00
_cell.angle_beta   90.00
_cell.angle_gamma   90.00
#
_symmetry.space_group_name_H-M   'P 1'
#
loop_
_entity.id
_entity.type
_entity.pdbx_description
1 polymer ?
#
loop_
_entity_poly.entity_id
_entity_poly.type
_entity_poly.pdbx_seq_one_letter_code
_entity_poly.pdbx_strand_id
1 'polypeptide(L)'
;SRGLGAALHPPGSVVVDRTGIYYNALAANDLETMLATHDFPAALVERAVRLRARICSSGVTKYGAQPGAMPALPKGRRTVLAVGQVDDDLSVRLGGAGVSGNLDFLTRVRRAEPDAWIIYRPHPDVQAGHRKGHLTDSAVLAHADAIDSGAPLMQLAQAVDEVHVLSSLTGFEALMRGCRVTVHGMPFYAGWGLTRDLAKPGPARGRALTLDQLVAAALILYPRYLDPVTRLPCGPEVMVERMGNGSTPPTTWLIRLRTIQGKLRRFMTLFAEFLHG
;
A
#
# COMPACT_ATOMS: atom_id res chain seq x y z
N SER A 1 -6.05 1.33 -6.56
CA SER A 1 -6.10 0.53 -7.80
C SER A 1 -7.03 -0.66 -7.57
N ARG A 2 -7.75 -1.16 -8.58
CA ARG A 2 -8.44 -2.46 -8.45
C ARG A 2 -7.43 -3.56 -8.74
N GLY A 3 -6.64 -3.92 -7.73
CA GLY A 3 -5.54 -4.89 -7.86
C GLY A 3 -4.23 -4.28 -8.36
N LEU A 4 -3.34 -5.15 -8.83
CA LEU A 4 -1.89 -4.90 -9.00
C LEU A 4 -1.50 -4.15 -10.27
N GLY A 5 -2.44 -3.57 -11.03
CA GLY A 5 -2.14 -2.95 -12.33
C GLY A 5 -1.68 -3.93 -13.42
N ALA A 6 -1.21 -5.13 -13.04
CA ALA A 6 -0.82 -6.23 -13.92
C ALA A 6 -1.96 -6.73 -14.83
N ALA A 7 -3.22 -6.48 -14.46
CA ALA A 7 -4.39 -6.79 -15.27
C ALA A 7 -4.68 -5.74 -16.38
N LEU A 8 -3.86 -4.69 -16.52
CA LEU A 8 -3.93 -3.67 -17.58
C LEU A 8 -5.28 -2.93 -17.70
N HIS A 9 -6.02 -2.80 -16.60
CA HIS A 9 -7.16 -1.90 -16.55
C HIS A 9 -6.68 -0.44 -16.63
N PRO A 10 -7.31 0.42 -17.44
CA PRO A 10 -7.01 1.85 -17.46
C PRO A 10 -7.05 2.41 -16.03
N PRO A 11 -6.05 3.20 -15.61
CA PRO A 11 -5.99 3.70 -14.26
C PRO A 11 -7.11 4.71 -14.02
N GLY A 12 -7.88 4.54 -12.94
CA GLY A 12 -8.88 5.52 -12.50
C GLY A 12 -8.26 6.79 -11.90
N SER A 13 -6.96 6.76 -11.60
CA SER A 13 -6.22 7.91 -11.09
C SER A 13 -4.77 7.86 -11.57
N VAL A 14 -4.22 9.02 -11.89
CA VAL A 14 -2.83 9.20 -12.33
C VAL A 14 -2.22 10.34 -11.54
N VAL A 15 -0.99 10.13 -11.08
CA VAL A 15 -0.16 11.19 -10.51
C VAL A 15 0.69 11.79 -11.63
N VAL A 16 0.76 13.11 -11.67
CA VAL A 16 1.68 13.85 -12.54
C VAL A 16 2.56 14.70 -11.65
N ASP A 17 3.82 14.32 -11.53
CA ASP A 17 4.82 15.01 -10.72
C ASP A 17 5.87 15.59 -11.67
N ARG A 18 6.11 16.90 -11.58
CA ARG A 18 6.97 17.64 -12.50
C ARG A 18 8.42 17.68 -12.02
N THR A 19 8.64 17.45 -10.72
CA THR A 19 9.95 17.57 -10.08
C THR A 19 10.58 16.19 -9.84
N GLY A 20 9.78 15.21 -9.45
CA GLY A 20 10.25 13.88 -9.08
C GLY A 20 9.11 12.87 -9.03
N ILE A 21 8.98 12.15 -7.92
CA ILE A 21 7.86 11.23 -7.68
C ILE A 21 7.72 10.93 -6.19
N TYR A 22 6.49 10.82 -5.70
CA TYR A 22 6.17 10.69 -4.26
C TYR A 22 6.88 9.56 -3.49
N TYR A 23 7.25 8.47 -4.17
CA TYR A 23 7.93 7.34 -3.52
C TYR A 23 9.46 7.48 -3.48
N ASN A 24 10.02 8.51 -4.12
CA ASN A 24 11.44 8.80 -4.08
C ASN A 24 11.75 9.76 -2.94
N ALA A 25 12.32 9.24 -1.85
CA ALA A 25 12.70 10.05 -0.70
C ALA A 25 14.10 10.68 -0.83
N LEU A 26 14.84 10.37 -1.90
CA LEU A 26 16.21 10.85 -2.12
C LEU A 26 16.26 12.17 -2.89
N ALA A 27 15.14 12.59 -3.48
CA ALA A 27 15.04 13.80 -4.27
C ALA A 27 13.72 14.51 -3.99
N ALA A 28 13.69 15.83 -4.22
CA ALA A 28 12.48 16.62 -4.11
C ALA A 28 11.39 16.11 -5.06
N ASN A 29 10.14 16.23 -4.63
CA ASN A 29 8.97 15.90 -5.43
C ASN A 29 7.83 16.88 -5.11
N ASP A 30 6.86 16.99 -6.01
CA ASP A 30 5.78 17.97 -5.90
C ASP A 30 4.88 17.69 -4.69
N LEU A 31 4.67 16.42 -4.34
CA LEU A 31 3.86 16.06 -3.17
C LEU A 31 4.53 16.49 -1.87
N GLU A 32 5.83 16.23 -1.70
CA GLU A 32 6.58 16.64 -0.50
C GLU A 32 6.61 18.16 -0.36
N THR A 33 6.80 18.87 -1.48
CA THR A 33 6.74 20.33 -1.51
C THR A 33 5.36 20.83 -1.07
N MET A 34 4.28 20.23 -1.60
CA MET A 34 2.91 20.57 -1.22
C MET A 34 2.65 20.30 0.27
N LEU A 35 3.07 19.15 0.79
CA LEU A 35 2.93 18.80 2.20
C LEU A 35 3.68 19.76 3.12
N ALA A 36 4.87 20.21 2.72
CA ALA A 36 5.67 21.15 3.50
C ALA A 36 5.08 22.57 3.52
N THR A 37 4.56 23.04 2.38
CA THR A 37 4.31 24.48 2.14
C THR A 37 2.85 24.90 2.03
N HIS A 38 1.93 23.98 1.78
CA HIS A 38 0.53 24.32 1.57
C HIS A 38 -0.19 24.66 2.91
N ASP A 39 -1.07 25.66 2.88
CA ASP A 39 -1.75 26.17 4.09
C ASP A 39 -2.94 25.31 4.55
N PHE A 40 -3.49 24.50 3.64
CA PHE A 40 -4.64 23.59 3.89
C PHE A 40 -5.82 24.30 4.59
N PRO A 41 -6.59 25.15 3.87
CA PRO A 41 -7.71 25.87 4.45
C PRO A 41 -8.78 24.92 5.00
N ALA A 42 -9.54 25.37 6.01
CA ALA A 42 -10.52 24.54 6.74
C ALA A 42 -11.48 23.78 5.81
N ALA A 43 -12.01 24.43 4.77
CA ALA A 43 -12.91 23.78 3.81
C ALA A 43 -12.27 22.58 3.06
N LEU A 44 -10.96 22.66 2.78
CA LEU A 44 -10.23 21.55 2.16
C LEU A 44 -10.02 20.40 3.15
N VAL A 45 -9.69 20.73 4.40
CA VAL A 45 -9.53 19.72 5.47
C VAL A 45 -10.86 19.01 5.73
N GLU A 46 -11.98 19.74 5.81
CA GLU A 46 -13.31 19.15 5.95
C GLU A 46 -13.69 18.25 4.76
N ARG A 47 -13.31 18.63 3.54
CA ARG A 47 -13.48 17.78 2.35
C ARG A 47 -12.68 16.49 2.49
N ALA A 48 -11.44 16.57 2.98
CA ALA A 48 -10.59 15.41 3.22
C ALA A 48 -11.15 14.50 4.32
N VAL A 49 -11.69 15.05 5.41
CA VAL A 49 -12.38 14.27 6.47
C VAL A 49 -13.52 13.44 5.87
N ARG A 50 -14.40 14.08 5.08
CA ARG A 50 -15.53 13.39 4.43
C ARG A 50 -15.05 12.32 3.44
N LEU A 51 -14.01 12.61 2.66
CA LEU A 51 -13.43 11.66 1.72
C LEU A 51 -12.83 10.46 2.44
N ARG A 52 -12.04 10.68 3.50
CA ARG A 52 -11.42 9.62 4.33
C ARG A 52 -12.48 8.71 4.91
N ALA A 53 -13.52 9.29 5.51
CA ALA A 53 -14.64 8.53 6.07
C ALA A 53 -15.30 7.63 5.03
N ARG A 54 -15.57 8.17 3.83
CA ARG A 54 -16.15 7.41 2.72
C ARG A 54 -15.26 6.27 2.22
N ILE A 55 -13.95 6.50 2.08
CA ILE A 55 -13.00 5.46 1.65
C ILE A 55 -12.95 4.31 2.67
N CYS A 56 -12.92 4.66 3.95
CA CYS A 56 -12.86 3.67 5.03
C CYS A 56 -14.16 2.86 5.12
N SER A 57 -15.32 3.50 5.01
CA SER A 57 -16.63 2.83 5.08
C SER A 57 -16.94 1.98 3.84
N SER A 58 -16.41 2.33 2.67
CA SER A 58 -16.66 1.57 1.43
C SER A 58 -15.82 0.30 1.31
N GLY A 59 -14.90 0.04 2.25
CA GLY A 59 -13.99 -1.11 2.21
C GLY A 59 -13.03 -1.08 1.02
N VAL A 60 -12.88 0.06 0.35
CA VAL A 60 -12.00 0.19 -0.81
C VAL A 60 -10.55 0.14 -0.33
N THR A 61 -9.79 -0.79 -0.91
CA THR A 61 -8.35 -0.97 -0.64
C THR A 61 -7.59 -1.21 -1.94
N LYS A 62 -6.26 -1.06 -1.91
CA LYS A 62 -5.38 -1.37 -3.07
C LYS A 62 -5.57 -2.80 -3.59
N TYR A 63 -5.77 -3.76 -2.70
CA TYR A 63 -5.81 -5.19 -3.02
C TYR A 63 -7.24 -5.74 -3.17
N GLY A 64 -8.27 -4.91 -2.94
CA GLY A 64 -9.66 -5.35 -2.98
C GLY A 64 -10.04 -6.30 -1.83
N ALA A 65 -11.21 -6.93 -1.93
CA ALA A 65 -11.67 -7.92 -0.96
C ALA A 65 -10.81 -9.19 -1.03
N GLN A 66 -10.34 -9.67 0.11
CA GLN A 66 -9.59 -10.92 0.24
C GLN A 66 -10.46 -11.95 0.96
N PRO A 67 -10.55 -13.20 0.46
CA PRO A 67 -11.50 -14.19 0.97
C PRO A 67 -10.97 -15.00 2.16
N GLY A 68 -9.72 -14.78 2.60
CA GLY A 68 -9.12 -15.58 3.68
C GLY A 68 -9.75 -15.33 5.04
N ALA A 69 -9.57 -16.29 5.95
CA ALA A 69 -10.04 -16.17 7.33
C ALA A 69 -9.12 -15.27 8.16
N MET A 70 -9.70 -14.61 9.17
CA MET A 70 -8.91 -13.88 10.17
C MET A 70 -8.13 -14.87 11.05
N PRO A 71 -6.83 -14.62 11.30
CA PRO A 71 -6.04 -15.44 12.20
C PRO A 71 -6.49 -15.24 13.66
N ALA A 72 -6.29 -16.26 14.49
CA ALA A 72 -6.49 -16.12 15.94
C ALA A 72 -5.34 -15.28 16.53
N LEU A 73 -5.66 -14.10 17.04
CA LEU A 73 -4.69 -13.23 17.71
C LEU A 73 -4.58 -13.63 19.20
N PRO A 74 -3.36 -13.67 19.77
CA PRO A 74 -3.19 -14.00 21.19
C PRO A 74 -3.78 -12.91 22.08
N LYS A 75 -4.38 -13.31 23.20
CA LYS A 75 -4.86 -12.39 24.24
C LYS A 75 -3.73 -12.03 25.20
N GLY A 76 -3.69 -10.78 25.65
CA GLY A 76 -2.75 -10.32 26.68
C GLY A 76 -1.30 -10.16 26.20
N ARG A 77 -1.04 -10.30 24.90
CA ARG A 77 0.26 -10.04 24.29
C ARG A 77 0.10 -9.00 23.19
N ARG A 78 1.03 -8.05 23.11
CA ARG A 78 1.07 -7.04 22.05
C ARG A 78 1.19 -7.73 20.69
N THR A 79 0.39 -7.32 19.72
CA THR A 79 0.29 -7.90 18.38
C THR A 79 0.77 -6.92 17.32
N VAL A 80 1.63 -7.40 16.42
CA VAL A 80 2.24 -6.58 15.36
C VAL A 80 2.04 -7.25 14.00
N LEU A 81 1.50 -6.50 13.04
CA LEU A 81 1.42 -6.92 11.65
C LEU A 81 2.61 -6.38 10.86
N ALA A 82 3.49 -7.26 10.38
CA ALA A 82 4.57 -6.90 9.46
C ALA A 82 4.14 -7.15 8.00
N VAL A 83 4.10 -6.11 7.18
CA VAL A 83 3.64 -6.22 5.79
C VAL A 83 4.82 -6.26 4.83
N GLY A 84 5.01 -7.42 4.18
CA GLY A 84 6.03 -7.63 3.16
C GLY A 84 5.80 -6.83 1.89
N GLN A 85 6.87 -6.60 1.15
CA GLN A 85 6.86 -5.87 -0.12
C GLN A 85 7.57 -6.65 -1.21
N VAL A 86 7.56 -6.10 -2.42
CA VAL A 86 8.32 -6.64 -3.54
C VAL A 86 9.69 -5.97 -3.57
N ASP A 87 10.77 -6.76 -3.55
CA ASP A 87 12.14 -6.25 -3.43
C ASP A 87 12.58 -5.37 -4.62
N ASP A 88 11.99 -5.59 -5.81
CA ASP A 88 12.30 -4.81 -7.02
C ASP A 88 11.44 -3.55 -7.20
N ASP A 89 10.53 -3.27 -6.27
CA ASP A 89 9.69 -2.07 -6.31
C ASP A 89 10.55 -0.79 -6.16
N LEU A 90 10.29 0.20 -7.01
CA LEU A 90 11.01 1.48 -6.96
C LEU A 90 10.81 2.21 -5.62
N SER A 91 9.66 2.03 -4.96
CA SER A 91 9.39 2.57 -3.63
C SER A 91 10.24 1.91 -2.53
N VAL A 92 10.72 0.68 -2.75
CA VAL A 92 11.69 0.02 -1.86
C VAL A 92 13.10 0.51 -2.16
N ARG A 93 13.47 0.61 -3.44
CA ARG A 93 14.82 1.08 -3.83
C ARG A 93 15.10 2.53 -3.45
N LEU A 94 14.11 3.41 -3.63
CA LEU A 94 14.26 4.85 -3.42
C LEU A 94 13.71 5.32 -2.06
N GLY A 95 12.92 4.48 -1.39
CA GLY A 95 12.30 4.78 -0.10
C GLY A 95 12.67 3.80 1.02
N GLY A 96 13.51 2.80 0.77
CA GLY A 96 13.79 1.71 1.71
C GLY A 96 14.73 2.06 2.87
N ALA A 97 15.35 3.25 2.87
CA ALA A 97 16.20 3.74 3.96
C ALA A 97 17.29 2.73 4.43
N GLY A 98 17.91 2.03 3.49
CA GLY A 98 18.96 1.04 3.78
C GLY A 98 18.45 -0.33 4.23
N VAL A 99 17.15 -0.62 4.13
CA VAL A 99 16.60 -1.97 4.34
C VAL A 99 16.81 -2.81 3.08
N SER A 100 17.42 -3.99 3.25
CA SER A 100 17.78 -4.90 2.16
C SER A 100 16.82 -6.08 2.07
N GLY A 101 15.66 -5.85 1.46
CA GLY A 101 14.64 -6.87 1.21
C GLY A 101 13.82 -7.30 2.42
N ASN A 102 12.90 -8.26 2.22
CA ASN A 102 11.93 -8.66 3.24
C ASN A 102 12.55 -9.32 4.49
N LEU A 103 13.68 -10.03 4.37
CA LEU A 103 14.31 -10.68 5.53
C LEU A 103 14.94 -9.65 6.48
N ASP A 104 15.66 -8.66 5.95
CA ASP A 104 16.20 -7.55 6.75
C ASP A 104 15.06 -6.75 7.39
N PHE A 105 14.00 -6.46 6.62
CA PHE A 105 12.80 -5.82 7.16
C PHE A 105 12.23 -6.61 8.35
N LEU A 106 11.98 -7.91 8.21
CA LEU A 106 11.39 -8.72 9.27
C LEU A 106 12.32 -8.85 10.48
N THR A 107 13.62 -8.96 10.25
CA THR A 107 14.65 -8.95 11.30
C THR A 107 14.59 -7.65 12.10
N ARG A 108 14.46 -6.49 11.44
CA ARG A 108 14.33 -5.18 12.09
C ARG A 108 13.01 -5.05 12.83
N VAL A 109 11.91 -5.60 12.30
CA VAL A 109 10.62 -5.64 12.99
C VAL A 109 10.74 -6.41 14.31
N ARG A 110 11.34 -7.61 14.30
CA ARG A 110 11.61 -8.37 15.53
C ARG A 110 12.50 -7.60 16.52
N ARG A 111 13.54 -6.91 16.05
CA ARG A 111 14.40 -6.09 16.92
C ARG A 111 13.67 -4.91 17.54
N ALA A 112 12.76 -4.28 16.80
CA ALA A 112 11.95 -3.16 17.29
C ALA A 112 10.86 -3.60 18.27
N GLU A 113 10.41 -4.86 18.16
CA GLU A 113 9.30 -5.43 18.93
C GLU A 113 9.68 -6.82 19.49
N PRO A 114 10.65 -6.90 20.41
CA PRO A 114 11.23 -8.18 20.85
C PRO A 114 10.18 -9.12 21.46
N ASP A 115 9.28 -8.58 22.29
CA ASP A 115 8.30 -9.36 23.06
C ASP A 115 6.94 -9.49 22.35
N ALA A 116 6.70 -8.75 21.27
CA ALA A 116 5.43 -8.78 20.57
C ALA A 116 5.20 -10.12 19.85
N TRP A 117 3.94 -10.47 19.68
CA TRP A 117 3.54 -11.52 18.75
C TRP A 117 3.40 -10.93 17.35
N ILE A 118 4.28 -11.37 16.45
CA ILE A 118 4.45 -10.78 15.13
C ILE A 118 3.82 -11.70 14.08
N ILE A 119 2.86 -11.18 13.33
CA ILE A 119 2.31 -11.84 12.15
C ILE A 119 2.87 -11.20 10.88
N TYR A 120 3.49 -12.00 10.03
CA TYR A 120 4.01 -11.55 8.74
C TYR A 120 2.98 -11.79 7.64
N ARG A 121 2.71 -10.76 6.85
CA ARG A 121 1.88 -10.82 5.64
C ARG A 121 2.78 -10.68 4.41
N PRO A 122 3.05 -11.77 3.67
CA PRO A 122 3.77 -11.69 2.40
C PRO A 122 3.03 -10.81 1.39
N HIS A 123 3.77 -10.19 0.47
CA HIS A 123 3.14 -9.47 -0.64
C HIS A 123 2.45 -10.46 -1.59
N PRO A 124 1.22 -10.21 -2.07
CA PRO A 124 0.48 -11.16 -2.90
C PRO A 124 1.21 -11.54 -4.20
N ASP A 125 1.92 -10.60 -4.85
CA ASP A 125 2.74 -10.92 -6.04
C ASP A 125 3.92 -11.84 -5.74
N VAL A 126 4.47 -11.77 -4.52
CA VAL A 126 5.57 -12.62 -4.07
C VAL A 126 5.02 -14.01 -3.73
N GLN A 127 3.86 -14.07 -3.09
CA GLN A 127 3.18 -15.34 -2.80
C GLN A 127 2.73 -16.06 -4.08
N ALA A 128 2.32 -15.32 -5.11
CA ALA A 128 1.96 -15.86 -6.42
C ALA A 128 3.17 -16.25 -7.30
N GLY A 129 4.41 -16.07 -6.80
CA GLY A 129 5.65 -16.40 -7.52
C GLY A 129 5.97 -15.46 -8.69
N HIS A 130 5.26 -14.32 -8.81
CA HIS A 130 5.44 -13.40 -9.94
C HIS A 130 6.63 -12.45 -9.77
N ARG A 131 7.18 -12.34 -8.56
CA ARG A 131 8.25 -11.39 -8.22
C ARG A 131 9.23 -11.93 -7.19
N LYS A 132 10.42 -11.31 -7.15
CA LYS A 132 11.48 -11.58 -6.15
C LYS A 132 11.07 -11.06 -4.76
N GLY A 133 11.61 -11.69 -3.72
CA GLY A 133 11.36 -11.36 -2.31
C GLY A 133 10.62 -12.43 -1.53
N HIS A 134 10.45 -13.63 -2.10
CA HIS A 134 9.90 -14.78 -1.40
C HIS A 134 10.86 -15.23 -0.30
N LEU A 135 10.32 -15.39 0.90
CA LEU A 135 11.03 -15.97 2.04
C LEU A 135 10.44 -17.35 2.28
N THR A 136 11.28 -18.32 2.62
CA THR A 136 10.78 -19.62 3.09
C THR A 136 10.04 -19.43 4.41
N ASP A 137 9.03 -20.27 4.68
CA ASP A 137 8.29 -20.21 5.95
C ASP A 137 9.24 -20.33 7.15
N SER A 138 10.29 -21.15 7.06
CA SER A 138 11.31 -21.26 8.09
C SER A 138 12.07 -19.96 8.35
N ALA A 139 12.41 -19.20 7.31
CA ALA A 139 13.09 -17.91 7.44
C ALA A 139 12.17 -16.84 8.03
N VAL A 140 10.87 -16.88 7.68
CA VAL A 140 9.86 -16.01 8.28
C VAL A 140 9.67 -16.33 9.75
N LEU A 141 9.46 -17.61 10.09
CA LEU A 141 9.18 -18.06 11.45
C LEU A 141 10.39 -17.94 12.40
N ALA A 142 11.60 -17.74 11.88
CA ALA A 142 12.76 -17.35 12.69
C ALA A 142 12.62 -15.94 13.29
N HIS A 143 11.76 -15.08 12.73
CA HIS A 143 11.59 -13.69 13.13
C HIS A 143 10.13 -13.29 13.42
N ALA A 144 9.14 -14.03 12.92
CA ALA A 144 7.72 -13.85 13.17
C ALA A 144 7.13 -15.06 13.89
N ASP A 145 6.02 -14.88 14.60
CA ASP A 145 5.31 -15.95 15.30
C ASP A 145 4.26 -16.63 14.38
N ALA A 146 3.80 -15.95 13.32
CA ALA A 146 2.82 -16.47 12.37
C ALA A 146 2.96 -15.87 10.97
N ILE A 147 2.36 -16.54 9.98
CA ILE A 147 2.26 -16.10 8.59
C ILE A 147 0.78 -15.96 8.22
N ASP A 148 0.36 -14.77 7.78
CA ASP A 148 -1.00 -14.55 7.26
C ASP A 148 -1.10 -14.99 5.80
N SER A 149 -1.94 -15.99 5.55
CA SER A 149 -2.15 -16.62 4.24
C SER A 149 -3.33 -16.08 3.43
N GLY A 150 -4.14 -15.17 3.97
CA GLY A 150 -5.18 -14.56 3.13
C GLY A 150 -6.14 -13.58 3.77
N ALA A 151 -5.96 -13.21 5.04
CA ALA A 151 -6.93 -12.41 5.76
C ALA A 151 -7.25 -11.06 5.07
N PRO A 152 -8.45 -10.49 5.28
CA PRO A 152 -8.76 -9.14 4.81
C PRO A 152 -7.79 -8.15 5.46
N LEU A 153 -6.82 -7.67 4.69
CA LEU A 153 -5.63 -7.00 5.22
C LEU A 153 -5.95 -5.81 6.13
N MET A 154 -6.96 -5.01 5.77
CA MET A 154 -7.36 -3.87 6.60
C MET A 154 -8.11 -4.28 7.86
N GLN A 155 -8.86 -5.38 7.85
CA GLN A 155 -9.47 -5.90 9.07
C GLN A 155 -8.38 -6.45 10.00
N LEU A 156 -7.39 -7.17 9.45
CA LEU A 156 -6.23 -7.62 10.21
C LEU A 156 -5.44 -6.44 10.79
N ALA A 157 -5.18 -5.40 10.00
CA ALA A 157 -4.51 -4.18 10.45
C ALA A 157 -5.25 -3.45 11.58
N GLN A 158 -6.58 -3.49 11.58
CA GLN A 158 -7.41 -2.90 12.64
C GLN A 158 -7.53 -3.82 13.87
N ALA A 159 -7.25 -5.11 13.74
CA ALA A 159 -7.33 -6.09 14.83
C ALA A 159 -6.02 -6.23 15.61
N VAL A 160 -4.88 -5.82 15.04
CA VAL A 160 -3.58 -5.80 15.71
C VAL A 160 -3.32 -4.46 16.41
N ASP A 161 -2.39 -4.44 17.37
CA ASP A 161 -2.03 -3.22 18.10
C ASP A 161 -1.20 -2.24 17.24
N GLU A 162 -0.38 -2.76 16.32
CA GLU A 162 0.47 -1.93 15.47
C GLU A 162 0.80 -2.57 14.12
N VAL A 163 0.92 -1.74 13.09
CA VAL A 163 1.31 -2.15 11.73
C VAL A 163 2.72 -1.67 11.43
N HIS A 164 3.59 -2.59 11.03
CA HIS A 164 4.94 -2.32 10.59
C HIS A 164 5.03 -2.43 9.07
N VAL A 165 5.58 -1.41 8.43
CA VAL A 165 5.78 -1.34 6.98
C VAL A 165 7.17 -0.82 6.66
N LEU A 166 7.70 -1.18 5.49
CA LEU A 166 8.91 -0.55 4.96
C LEU A 166 8.54 0.77 4.25
N SER A 167 7.89 0.70 3.09
CA SER A 167 7.40 1.85 2.31
C SER A 167 6.02 1.61 1.69
N SER A 168 5.34 0.51 2.05
CA SER A 168 4.08 0.10 1.43
C SER A 168 2.97 1.13 1.59
N LEU A 169 2.14 1.30 0.56
CA LEU A 169 0.90 2.10 0.65
C LEU A 169 -0.04 1.59 1.76
N THR A 170 0.07 0.31 2.14
CA THR A 170 -0.67 -0.28 3.26
C THR A 170 -0.55 0.54 4.55
N GLY A 171 0.62 1.14 4.82
CA GLY A 171 0.80 1.99 5.99
C GLY A 171 -0.09 3.23 5.97
N PHE A 172 -0.22 3.88 4.81
CA PHE A 172 -1.16 5.00 4.64
C PHE A 172 -2.62 4.56 4.77
N GLU A 173 -2.98 3.40 4.21
CA GLU A 173 -4.34 2.85 4.35
C GLU A 173 -4.70 2.50 5.80
N ALA A 174 -3.71 2.06 6.59
CA ALA A 174 -3.85 1.79 8.02
C ALA A 174 -3.98 3.10 8.82
N LEU A 175 -3.17 4.13 8.52
CA LEU A 175 -3.30 5.46 9.13
C LEU A 175 -4.70 6.04 8.92
N MET A 176 -5.24 5.98 7.69
CA MET A 176 -6.59 6.46 7.39
C MET A 176 -7.68 5.80 8.26
N ARG A 177 -7.43 4.58 8.76
CA ARG A 177 -8.31 3.79 9.62
C ARG A 177 -8.01 3.92 11.11
N GLY A 178 -7.09 4.82 11.49
CA GLY A 178 -6.72 5.07 12.89
C GLY A 178 -5.77 4.04 13.48
N CYS A 179 -5.16 3.17 12.67
CA CYS A 179 -4.16 2.21 13.15
C CYS A 179 -2.86 2.94 13.54
N ARG A 180 -2.14 2.39 14.52
CA ARG A 180 -0.76 2.79 14.80
C ARG A 180 0.15 2.19 13.73
N VAL A 181 1.09 2.99 13.23
CA VAL A 181 1.98 2.59 12.14
C VAL A 181 3.42 2.95 12.46
N THR A 182 4.29 1.94 12.48
CA THR A 182 5.75 2.08 12.49
C THR A 182 6.29 1.90 11.07
N VAL A 183 7.16 2.81 10.65
CA VAL A 183 7.71 2.85 9.29
C VAL A 183 9.23 2.67 9.34
N HIS A 184 9.72 1.66 8.62
CA HIS A 184 11.15 1.32 8.54
C HIS A 184 11.88 2.05 7.40
N GLY A 185 11.13 2.52 6.40
CA GLY A 185 11.62 3.30 5.26
C GLY A 185 11.22 4.78 5.37
N MET A 186 11.08 5.42 4.21
CA MET A 186 10.68 6.82 4.07
C MET A 186 9.63 7.02 2.96
N PRO A 187 8.46 6.35 3.02
CA PRO A 187 7.35 6.61 2.11
C PRO A 187 6.81 8.04 2.26
N PHE A 188 5.99 8.50 1.31
CA PHE A 188 5.50 9.89 1.27
C PHE A 188 4.76 10.35 2.55
N TYR A 189 4.18 9.42 3.31
CA TYR A 189 3.40 9.68 4.51
C TYR A 189 4.22 9.66 5.81
N ALA A 190 5.49 9.24 5.78
CA ALA A 190 6.40 9.27 6.93
C ALA A 190 7.01 10.67 7.14
N GLY A 191 7.50 10.97 8.34
CA GLY A 191 8.23 12.22 8.63
C GLY A 191 7.35 13.43 8.96
N TRP A 192 6.02 13.26 9.04
CA TRP A 192 5.07 14.34 9.30
C TRP A 192 4.42 14.27 10.70
N GLY A 193 4.95 13.43 11.60
CA GLY A 193 4.42 13.24 12.95
C GLY A 193 3.20 12.32 13.06
N LEU A 194 2.83 11.62 11.98
CA LEU A 194 1.69 10.69 11.93
C LEU A 194 2.07 9.22 12.15
N THR A 195 3.37 8.91 12.10
CA THR A 195 3.94 7.57 12.17
C THR A 195 5.09 7.53 13.15
N ARG A 196 5.42 6.34 13.66
CA ARG A 196 6.70 6.11 14.31
C ARG A 196 7.74 5.80 13.23
N ASP A 197 8.56 6.79 12.90
CA ASP A 197 9.56 6.67 11.85
C ASP A 197 10.89 6.16 12.43
N LEU A 198 11.39 5.04 11.92
CA LEU A 198 12.69 4.48 12.32
C LEU A 198 13.84 5.02 11.47
N ALA A 199 13.53 5.50 10.27
CA ALA A 199 14.47 6.25 9.45
C ALA A 199 14.36 7.75 9.76
N LYS A 200 15.49 8.45 9.78
CA LYS A 200 15.50 9.90 10.01
C LYS A 200 14.90 10.62 8.80
N PRO A 201 13.86 11.46 8.98
CA PRO A 201 13.29 12.23 7.88
C PRO A 201 14.30 13.26 7.35
N GLY A 202 14.21 13.54 6.05
CA GLY A 202 14.99 14.59 5.41
C GLY A 202 14.56 16.00 5.87
N PRO A 203 15.39 17.02 5.65
CA PRO A 203 15.14 18.39 6.12
C PRO A 203 13.86 19.02 5.54
N ALA A 204 13.38 18.53 4.38
CA ALA A 204 12.13 18.99 3.76
C ALA A 204 10.89 18.65 4.59
N ARG A 205 10.94 17.63 5.45
CA ARG A 205 9.83 17.20 6.32
C ARG A 205 9.97 17.82 7.71
N GLY A 206 9.88 19.15 7.75
CA GLY A 206 10.17 19.97 8.94
C GLY A 206 8.94 20.40 9.76
N ARG A 207 7.73 19.92 9.44
CA ARG A 207 6.50 20.28 10.13
C ARG A 207 5.64 19.07 10.44
N ALA A 208 4.81 19.19 11.47
CA ALA A 208 3.74 18.24 11.72
C ALA A 208 2.54 18.50 10.79
N LEU A 209 1.88 17.42 10.39
CA LEU A 209 0.60 17.46 9.66
C LEU A 209 -0.46 16.67 10.43
N THR A 210 -1.71 17.07 10.25
CA THR A 210 -2.85 16.22 10.58
C THR A 210 -3.05 15.17 9.50
N LEU A 211 -3.69 14.05 9.85
CA LEU A 211 -4.01 12.99 8.90
C LEU A 211 -4.85 13.52 7.73
N ASP A 212 -5.78 14.44 7.98
CA ASP A 212 -6.65 14.99 6.95
C ASP A 212 -5.93 15.99 6.02
N GLN A 213 -4.88 16.67 6.49
CA GLN A 213 -3.99 17.44 5.60
C GLN A 213 -3.20 16.52 4.66
N LEU A 214 -2.67 15.40 5.19
CA LEU A 214 -2.00 14.39 4.37
C LEU A 214 -2.97 13.79 3.33
N VAL A 215 -4.21 13.47 3.74
CA VAL A 215 -5.26 12.98 2.82
C VAL A 215 -5.60 14.03 1.76
N ALA A 216 -5.74 15.30 2.14
CA ALA A 216 -6.01 16.37 1.19
C ALA A 216 -4.93 16.48 0.10
N ALA A 217 -3.66 16.49 0.49
CA ALA A 217 -2.57 16.52 -0.47
C ALA A 217 -2.55 15.26 -1.35
N ALA A 218 -2.52 14.07 -0.73
CA ALA A 218 -2.25 12.82 -1.42
C ALA A 218 -3.43 12.30 -2.26
N LEU A 219 -4.67 12.64 -1.91
CA LEU A 219 -5.87 12.11 -2.58
C LEU A 219 -6.75 13.19 -3.25
N ILE A 220 -6.56 14.48 -2.96
CA ILE A 220 -7.39 15.54 -3.58
C ILE A 220 -6.57 16.39 -4.54
N LEU A 221 -5.41 16.90 -4.10
CA LEU A 221 -4.66 17.91 -4.84
C LEU A 221 -3.66 17.29 -5.83
N TYR A 222 -2.91 16.29 -5.38
CA TYR A 222 -1.80 15.70 -6.12
C TYR A 222 -2.23 14.80 -7.29
N PRO A 223 -3.17 13.85 -7.11
CA PRO A 223 -3.63 13.01 -8.22
C PRO A 223 -4.66 13.69 -9.13
N ARG A 224 -4.76 13.20 -10.35
CA ARG A 224 -5.86 13.45 -11.29
C ARG A 224 -6.73 12.21 -11.42
N TYR A 225 -8.03 12.40 -11.57
CA TYR A 225 -9.01 11.30 -11.68
C TYR A 225 -9.79 11.40 -12.97
N LEU A 226 -10.12 10.22 -13.51
CA LEU A 226 -10.96 10.07 -14.70
C LEU A 226 -12.11 9.13 -14.36
N ASP A 227 -13.35 9.58 -14.50
CA ASP A 227 -14.51 8.74 -14.20
C ASP A 227 -14.54 7.54 -15.16
N PRO A 228 -14.49 6.28 -14.68
CA PRO A 228 -14.46 5.10 -15.53
C PRO A 228 -15.74 4.94 -16.37
N VAL A 229 -16.85 5.60 -16.00
CA VAL A 229 -18.13 5.52 -16.71
C VAL A 229 -18.21 6.61 -17.79
N THR A 230 -18.08 7.87 -17.41
CA THR A 230 -18.26 9.01 -18.33
C THR A 230 -17.00 9.35 -19.13
N ARG A 231 -15.83 8.90 -18.67
CA ARG A 231 -14.50 9.28 -19.20
C ARG A 231 -14.21 10.78 -19.14
N LEU A 232 -14.90 11.51 -18.27
CA LEU A 232 -14.64 12.92 -18.00
C LEU A 232 -13.74 13.06 -16.76
N PRO A 233 -12.97 14.16 -16.65
CA PRO A 233 -12.26 14.49 -15.42
C PRO A 233 -13.22 14.52 -14.23
N CYS A 234 -12.83 13.92 -13.11
CA CYS A 234 -13.66 13.88 -11.91
C CYS A 234 -12.84 14.13 -10.64
N GLY A 235 -13.54 14.27 -9.51
CA GLY A 235 -12.93 14.30 -8.18
C GLY A 235 -12.76 12.90 -7.57
N PRO A 236 -11.94 12.76 -6.53
CA PRO A 236 -11.78 11.50 -5.80
C PRO A 236 -13.10 10.97 -5.25
N GLU A 237 -14.06 11.83 -4.91
CA GLU A 237 -15.36 11.45 -4.39
C GLU A 237 -16.17 10.60 -5.39
N VAL A 238 -16.18 11.01 -6.65
CA VAL A 238 -16.83 10.26 -7.74
C VAL A 238 -16.12 8.94 -7.95
N MET A 239 -14.78 8.95 -7.95
CA MET A 239 -13.99 7.73 -8.11
C MET A 239 -14.28 6.69 -7.01
N VAL A 240 -14.35 7.13 -5.74
CA VAL A 240 -14.68 6.26 -4.61
C VAL A 240 -16.08 5.67 -4.75
N GLU A 241 -17.06 6.47 -5.18
CA GLU A 241 -18.43 5.99 -5.44
C GLU A 241 -18.48 4.92 -6.53
N ARG A 242 -17.80 5.17 -7.66
CA ARG A 242 -17.72 4.20 -8.78
C ARG A 242 -17.08 2.89 -8.34
N MET A 243 -16.01 2.96 -7.54
CA MET A 243 -15.34 1.77 -7.02
C MET A 243 -16.22 1.01 -6.03
N GLY A 244 -16.93 1.71 -5.13
CA GLY A 244 -17.87 1.10 -4.19
C GLY A 244 -19.04 0.40 -4.86
N ASN A 245 -19.58 1.00 -5.93
CA ASN A 245 -20.70 0.43 -6.71
C ASN A 245 -20.26 -0.61 -7.74
N GLY A 246 -18.99 -1.02 -7.73
CA GLY A 246 -18.45 -2.03 -8.63
C GLY A 246 -18.34 -1.61 -10.10
N SER A 247 -18.60 -0.34 -10.45
CA SER A 247 -18.55 0.16 -11.82
C SER A 247 -17.18 -0.11 -12.47
N THR A 248 -17.18 -0.81 -13.60
CA THR A 248 -15.97 -1.14 -14.36
C THR A 248 -15.90 -0.30 -15.63
N PRO A 249 -14.68 0.06 -16.09
CA PRO A 249 -14.55 0.63 -17.43
C PRO A 249 -15.09 -0.39 -18.45
N PRO A 250 -15.76 0.06 -19.52
CA PRO A 250 -16.21 -0.84 -20.58
C PRO A 250 -15.00 -1.61 -21.14
N THR A 251 -15.10 -2.95 -21.18
CA THR A 251 -14.00 -3.82 -21.63
C THR A 251 -13.83 -3.68 -23.13
N THR A 252 -12.76 -3.02 -23.58
CA THR A 252 -12.43 -2.96 -25.01
C THR A 252 -11.95 -4.33 -25.50
N TRP A 253 -12.18 -4.65 -26.78
CA TRP A 253 -11.77 -5.90 -27.42
C TRP A 253 -10.25 -6.16 -27.29
N LEU A 254 -9.42 -5.12 -27.28
CA LEU A 254 -7.97 -5.18 -27.04
C LEU A 254 -7.62 -5.74 -25.65
N ILE A 255 -8.41 -5.41 -24.62
CA ILE A 255 -8.22 -5.92 -23.26
C ILE A 255 -8.53 -7.42 -23.24
N ARG A 256 -9.61 -7.85 -23.91
CA ARG A 256 -9.98 -9.28 -24.03
C ARG A 256 -8.90 -10.09 -24.75
N LEU A 257 -8.39 -9.60 -25.87
CA LEU A 257 -7.33 -10.25 -26.66
C LEU A 257 -6.05 -10.43 -25.85
N ARG A 258 -5.67 -9.44 -25.04
CA ARG A 258 -4.50 -9.54 -24.17
C ARG A 258 -4.72 -10.40 -22.93
N THR A 259 -5.91 -10.42 -22.34
CA THR A 259 -6.23 -11.38 -21.27
C THR A 259 -6.10 -12.82 -21.79
N ILE A 260 -6.53 -13.08 -23.03
CA ILE A 260 -6.35 -14.38 -23.70
C ILE A 260 -4.86 -14.68 -23.91
N GLN A 261 -4.07 -13.71 -24.39
CA GLN A 261 -2.62 -13.84 -24.52
C GLN A 261 -1.93 -14.17 -23.18
N GLY A 262 -2.32 -13.51 -22.09
CA GLY A 262 -1.79 -13.76 -20.74
C GLY A 262 -2.13 -15.16 -20.23
N LYS A 263 -3.35 -15.65 -20.46
CA LYS A 263 -3.77 -17.03 -20.15
C LYS A 263 -3.01 -18.07 -20.96
N LEU A 264 -2.78 -17.82 -22.25
CA LEU A 264 -1.98 -18.67 -23.14
C LEU A 264 -0.52 -18.76 -22.68
N ARG A 265 0.09 -17.63 -22.30
CA ARG A 265 1.45 -17.64 -21.72
C ARG A 265 1.51 -18.46 -20.43
N ARG A 266 0.54 -18.29 -19.53
CA ARG A 266 0.46 -19.06 -18.27
C ARG A 266 0.30 -20.57 -18.53
N PHE A 267 -0.50 -20.95 -19.52
CA PHE A 267 -0.64 -22.33 -19.94
C PHE A 267 0.68 -22.89 -20.48
N MET A 268 1.39 -22.14 -21.33
CA MET A 268 2.68 -22.57 -21.87
C MET A 268 3.77 -22.70 -20.79
N THR A 269 3.82 -21.80 -19.81
CA THR A 269 4.79 -21.89 -18.70
C THR A 269 4.53 -23.11 -17.83
N LEU A 270 3.27 -23.37 -17.45
CA LEU A 270 2.90 -24.56 -16.67
C LEU A 270 3.13 -25.86 -17.44
N PHE A 271 2.93 -25.85 -18.76
CA PHE A 271 3.18 -27.02 -19.62
C PHE A 271 4.69 -27.30 -19.79
N ALA A 272 5.51 -26.26 -19.84
CA ALA A 272 6.97 -26.40 -19.87
C ALA A 272 7.54 -26.93 -18.54
N GLU A 273 6.96 -26.55 -17.40
CA GLU A 273 7.32 -27.10 -16.08
C GLU A 273 6.91 -28.58 -15.95
N PHE A 274 5.80 -29.00 -16.56
CA PHE A 274 5.35 -30.40 -16.55
C PHE A 274 6.19 -31.33 -17.44
N LEU A 275 6.84 -30.81 -18.49
CA LEU A 275 7.67 -31.59 -19.42
C LEU A 275 9.14 -31.69 -18.99
N HIS A 276 9.58 -30.89 -18.02
CA HIS A 276 10.98 -30.80 -17.58
C HIS A 276 11.19 -31.15 -16.09
N GLY A 277 10.18 -31.71 -15.42
CA GLY A 277 10.28 -32.35 -14.10
C GLY A 277 10.05 -33.85 -14.21
#